data_AF-A0AAW6C579-F1
#
_entry.id   AF-A0AAW6C579-F1
#
_cell.length_a   1.000
_cell.length_b   1.000
_cell.length_c   1.000
_cell.angle_alpha   90.00
_cell.angle_beta   90.00
_cell.angle_gamma   90.00
#
_symmetry.space_group_name_H-M   'P 1'
#
loop_
_entity.id
_entity.type
_entity.pdbx_description
1 polymer ?
#
loop_
_entity_poly.entity_id
_entity_poly.type
_entity_poly.pdbx_seq_one_letter_code
_entity_poly.pdbx_strand_id
1 'polypeptide(L)' 'MKEDVCDWLRRELKNGPVEVNKIRFEAKAAGYTRGELREAKRICGVTVDNNWSREHPFTDQWLWSLPEGET' A
#
# COMPACT_ATOMS: atom_id res chain seq x y z
N MET A 1 -8.17 8.16 19.50
CA MET A 1 -6.73 8.29 19.20
C MET A 1 -6.56 7.85 17.75
N LYS A 2 -5.85 8.62 16.92
CA LYS A 2 -5.52 8.22 15.55
C LYS A 2 -4.50 7.09 15.64
N GLU A 3 -4.72 5.98 14.93
CA GLU A 3 -3.77 4.87 14.83
C GLU A 3 -2.48 5.37 14.15
N ASP A 4 -1.33 4.75 14.46
CA ASP A 4 -0.09 5.06 13.74
C ASP A 4 -0.24 4.64 12.27
N VAL A 5 0.30 5.44 11.34
CA VAL A 5 0.11 5.19 9.90
C VAL A 5 0.76 3.87 9.48
N CYS A 6 1.86 3.46 10.12
CA CYS A 6 2.51 2.18 9.84
C CYS A 6 1.65 1.01 10.32
N ASP A 7 1.09 1.09 11.52
CA ASP A 7 0.21 0.04 12.06
C ASP A 7 -1.04 -0.12 11.21
N TRP A 8 -1.64 1.01 10.83
CA TRP A 8 -2.75 1.04 9.88
C TRP A 8 -2.37 0.40 8.54
N LEU A 9 -1.25 0.82 7.94
CA LEU A 9 -0.81 0.32 6.64
C LEU A 9 -0.48 -1.18 6.66
N ARG A 10 0.15 -1.68 7.72
CA ARG A 10 0.40 -3.11 7.92
C ARG A 10 -0.89 -3.90 8.00
N ARG A 11 -1.88 -3.39 8.74
CA ARG A 11 -3.20 -4.03 8.86
C ARG A 11 -3.90 -4.13 7.51
N GLU A 12 -3.87 -3.08 6.70
CA GLU A 12 -4.47 -3.09 5.36
C GLU A 12 -3.79 -4.10 4.43
N LEU A 13 -2.47 -4.26 4.53
CA LEU A 13 -1.67 -5.15 3.67
C LEU A 13 -1.50 -6.57 4.23
N LYS A 14 -2.00 -6.85 5.43
CA LYS A 14 -1.79 -8.13 6.14
C LYS A 14 -2.26 -9.34 5.35
N ASN A 15 -3.36 -9.20 4.61
CA ASN A 15 -3.98 -10.31 3.88
C ASN A 15 -3.46 -10.43 2.43
N GLY A 16 -2.42 -9.67 2.07
CA GLY A 16 -1.78 -9.75 0.76
C GLY A 16 -1.79 -8.42 0.00
N PRO A 17 -1.48 -8.46 -1.31
CA PRO A 17 -1.36 -7.27 -2.13
C PRO A 17 -2.66 -6.48 -2.27
N VAL A 18 -2.59 -5.16 -2.16
CA VAL A 18 -3.73 -4.25 -2.27
C VAL A 18 -3.44 -3.17 -3.31
N GLU A 19 -4.44 -2.78 -4.10
CA GLU A 19 -4.31 -1.74 -5.10
C GLU A 19 -3.93 -0.39 -4.48
N VAL A 20 -2.95 0.29 -5.08
CA VAL A 20 -2.44 1.59 -4.60
C VAL A 20 -3.52 2.66 -4.54
N ASN A 21 -4.45 2.66 -5.50
CA ASN A 21 -5.53 3.64 -5.51
C ASN A 21 -6.47 3.44 -4.33
N LYS A 22 -6.78 2.19 -3.99
CA LYS A 22 -7.57 1.83 -2.81
C LYS A 22 -6.88 2.28 -1.53
N ILE A 23 -5.60 1.93 -1.34
CA ILE A 23 -4.80 2.36 -0.17
C ILE A 23 -4.82 3.89 -0.02
N ARG A 24 -4.61 4.64 -1.12
CA ARG A 24 -4.60 6.12 -1.09
C ARG A 24 -5.96 6.70 -0.73
N PHE A 25 -7.03 6.12 -1.25
CA PHE A 25 -8.39 6.53 -0.96
C PHE A 25 -8.73 6.30 0.52
N GLU A 26 -8.45 5.10 1.03
CA GLU A 26 -8.70 4.73 2.43
C GLU A 26 -7.80 5.50 3.40
N ALA A 27 -6.53 5.74 3.04
CA ALA A 27 -5.63 6.57 3.84
C ALA A 27 -6.18 8.00 4.00
N LYS A 28 -6.69 8.58 2.92
CA LYS A 28 -7.34 9.90 2.97
C LYS A 28 -8.60 9.87 3.83
N ALA A 29 -9.44 8.83 3.70
CA ALA A 29 -10.65 8.66 4.50
C ALA A 29 -10.34 8.49 5.99
N ALA A 30 -9.23 7.84 6.33
CA ALA A 30 -8.72 7.69 7.70
C ALA A 30 -8.01 8.95 8.25
N GLY A 31 -7.90 10.02 7.45
CA GLY A 31 -7.30 11.29 7.88
C GLY A 31 -5.77 11.31 7.82
N TYR A 32 -5.15 10.41 7.05
CA TYR A 32 -3.72 10.45 6.77
C TYR A 32 -3.43 11.34 5.55
N THR A 33 -2.36 12.11 5.66
CA THR A 33 -1.80 12.91 4.59
C THR A 33 -0.97 12.05 3.64
N ARG A 34 -0.72 12.58 2.45
CA ARG A 34 0.21 11.95 1.48
C ARG A 34 1.63 11.82 2.04
N GLY A 35 2.06 12.77 2.89
CA GLY A 35 3.38 12.75 3.52
C GLY A 35 3.52 11.60 4.51
N GLU A 36 2.53 11.46 5.41
CA GLU A 36 2.46 10.35 6.37
C GLU A 36 2.45 8.99 5.65
N LEU A 37 1.63 8.84 4.60
CA LEU A 37 1.56 7.58 3.86
C LEU A 37 2.87 7.25 3.13
N ARG A 38 3.55 8.26 2.57
CA ARG A 38 4.86 8.08 1.92
C ARG A 38 5.92 7.63 2.91
N GLU A 39 5.90 8.20 4.11
CA GLU A 39 6.85 7.85 5.16
C GLU A 39 6.56 6.45 5.72
N ALA A 40 5.31 6.11 5.98
CA ALA A 40 4.90 4.77 6.40
C ALA A 40 5.29 3.71 5.35
N LYS A 41 5.08 3.99 4.07
CA LYS A 41 5.52 3.11 2.97
C LYS A 41 7.03 2.80 3.07
N ARG A 42 7.85 3.81 3.38
CA ARG A 42 9.31 3.66 3.53
C ARG A 42 9.67 2.85 4.77
N ILE A 43 9.02 3.13 5.90
CA ILE A 43 9.27 2.46 7.19
C ILE A 43 8.87 0.98 7.13
N CYS A 44 7.70 0.68 6.58
CA CYS A 44 7.17 -0.69 6.47
C CYS A 44 7.81 -1.50 5.33
N GLY A 45 8.76 -0.93 4.57
CA GLY A 45 9.42 -1.64 3.47
C GLY A 45 8.45 -2.12 2.37
N VAL A 46 7.35 -1.39 2.15
CA VAL A 46 6.28 -1.81 1.23
C VAL A 46 6.83 -1.97 -0.19
N THR A 47 6.65 -3.17 -0.73
CA THR A 47 6.99 -3.50 -2.12
C THR A 47 5.91 -3.01 -3.06
N VAL A 48 6.31 -2.64 -4.27
CA VAL A 48 5.40 -2.21 -5.33
C VAL A 48 5.51 -3.22 -6.46
N ASP A 49 4.37 -3.78 -6.83
CA ASP A 49 4.23 -4.67 -7.98
C ASP A 49 3.16 -4.13 -8.93
N ASN A 50 3.02 -4.74 -10.10
CA ASN A 50 1.99 -4.40 -11.04
C ASN A 50 1.52 -5.59 -11.89
N ASN A 51 0.37 -5.41 -12.55
CA ASN A 51 -0.21 -6.42 -13.43
C ASN A 51 0.32 -6.36 -14.87
N TRP A 52 1.52 -5.82 -15.10
CA TRP A 52 2.07 -5.68 -16.45
C TRP A 52 2.20 -7.06 -17.12
N SER A 53 1.80 -7.14 -18.39
CA SER A 53 1.94 -8.34 -19.21
C SER A 53 2.44 -7.95 -20.60
N ARG A 54 3.16 -8.86 -21.26
CA ARG A 54 3.55 -8.67 -22.66
C ARG A 54 2.34 -8.60 -23.61
N GLU A 55 1.24 -9.25 -23.24
CA GLU A 55 -0.03 -9.26 -23.99
C GLU A 55 -0.87 -8.01 -23.72
N HIS A 56 -0.70 -7.41 -22.53
CA HIS A 56 -1.35 -6.17 -22.10
C HIS A 56 -0.26 -5.20 -21.60
N PRO A 57 0.39 -4.45 -22.51
CA PRO A 57 1.61 -3.70 -22.20
C PRO A 57 1.38 -2.48 -21.29
N PHE A 58 0.13 -2.20 -20.95
CA PHE A 58 -0.25 -1.12 -20.05
C PHE A 58 -0.52 -1.69 -18.66
N THR A 59 -0.01 -1.00 -17.64
CA THR A 59 -0.31 -1.30 -16.25
C THR A 59 -1.63 -0.66 -15.86
N ASP A 60 -2.65 -1.49 -15.65
CA ASP A 60 -3.93 -1.00 -15.14
C ASP A 60 -3.94 -0.94 -13.61
N GLN A 61 -3.13 -1.78 -12.94
CA GLN A 61 -3.13 -1.92 -11.49
C GLN A 61 -1.71 -1.96 -10.93
N TRP A 62 -1.46 -1.03 -9.99
CA TRP A 62 -0.30 -1.06 -9.12
C TRP A 62 -0.72 -1.64 -7.77
N LEU A 63 0.06 -2.56 -7.25
CA LEU A 63 -0.20 -3.27 -6.01
C LEU A 63 0.88 -2.93 -4.99
N TRP A 64 0.48 -2.75 -3.74
CA TRP A 64 1.36 -2.68 -2.58
C TRP A 64 1.23 -3.95 -1.77
N SER A 65 2.35 -4.45 -1.26
CA SER A 65 2.40 -5.62 -0.36
C SER A 65 3.47 -5.41 0.71
N LEU A 66 3.35 -6.13 1.82
CA LEU A 66 4.43 -6.25 2.79
C LEU A 66 5.52 -7.21 2.26
N PRO A 67 6.79 -6.99 2.63
CA PRO A 67 7.86 -7.94 2.31
C PRO A 67 7.62 -9.30 2.96
N GLU A 68 8.10 -10.36 2.30
CA GLU A 68 8.00 -11.74 2.81
C GLU A 68 8.63 -11.85 4.21
N GLY A 69 7.85 -12.27 5.21
CA GLY A 69 8.27 -12.37 6.61
C GLY A 69 7.50 -11.49 7.61
N GLU A 70 6.65 -10.56 7.14
CA GLU A 70 5.73 -9.78 8.00
C GLU A 70 4.25 -10.23 7.92
N THR A 71 3.96 -11.36 7.26
CA THR A 71 2.63 -12.00 7.15
C THR A 71 2.33 -12.97 8.28
#